data_AF-A0A0C2FFG9-F1
#
_entry.id   AF-A0A0C2FFG9-F1
#
_cell.length_a   1.000
_cell.length_b   1.000
_cell.length_c   1.000
_cell.angle_alpha   90.00
_cell.angle_beta   90.00
_cell.angle_gamma   90.00
#
_symmetry.space_group_name_H-M   'P 1'
#
loop_
_entity.id
_entity.type
_entity.pdbx_description
1 polymer ?
#
loop_
_entity_poly.entity_id
_entity_poly.type
_entity_poly.pdbx_seq_one_letter_code
_entity_poly.pdbx_strand_id
1 'polypeptide(L)'
;MLVSATPDEIELVLRFMGKSTQISDEEKLTVFNNALEDLVERGLELDAELDDGSAQDFIATVNNVVKIVLILNSAGRSYTMPRKMTNYLFSKFGKLRLIHASDRKDIMKVLASVTYLGSYEEPDDFSCVIKLFDYLRGMLPDPRHSDDADSDEGYVEQNNDREWDIEFTELELVSVVVYNLLQKNRFIAKELQAFGDIWKPRFQYLVNVIRVFTRRLKRKLDDEVDRGEQDLRNSRLLKVANNVGLIANCFLVNICDLHIKLTPSWTPQKRKGRYGNERILF
;
A
#
# COMPACT_ATOMS: atom_id res chain seq x y z
N MET A 1 25.27 -5.70 -13.77
CA MET A 1 24.22 -5.24 -14.72
C MET A 1 23.00 -4.69 -13.98
N LEU A 2 22.33 -5.45 -13.11
CA LEU A 2 21.15 -4.97 -12.37
C LEU A 2 21.42 -3.71 -11.52
N VAL A 3 22.61 -3.57 -10.92
CA VAL A 3 22.96 -2.40 -10.09
C VAL A 3 23.16 -1.13 -10.93
N SER A 4 23.77 -1.25 -12.11
CA SER A 4 24.17 -0.14 -12.97
C SER A 4 23.07 0.31 -13.95
N ALA A 5 22.14 -0.58 -14.29
CA ALA A 5 21.05 -0.34 -15.23
C ALA A 5 20.00 0.64 -14.70
N THR A 6 19.27 1.31 -15.58
CA THR A 6 18.06 2.09 -15.28
C THR A 6 16.90 1.16 -14.84
N PRO A 7 15.86 1.68 -14.17
CA PRO A 7 14.68 0.89 -13.83
C PRO A 7 14.06 0.14 -15.02
N ASP A 8 13.93 0.78 -16.17
CA ASP A 8 13.35 0.19 -17.39
C ASP A 8 14.20 -0.96 -17.94
N GLU A 9 15.53 -0.79 -17.93
CA GLU A 9 16.47 -1.84 -18.33
C GLU A 9 16.41 -3.04 -17.36
N ILE A 10 16.26 -2.79 -16.05
CA ILE A 10 16.07 -3.86 -15.07
C ILE A 10 14.78 -4.61 -15.35
N GLU A 11 13.67 -3.93 -15.61
CA GLU A 11 12.40 -4.60 -15.89
C GLU A 11 12.53 -5.54 -17.11
N LEU A 12 13.21 -5.08 -18.16
CA LEU A 12 13.49 -5.89 -19.35
C LEU A 12 14.33 -7.12 -19.01
N VAL A 13 15.42 -6.94 -18.26
CA VAL A 13 16.31 -8.02 -17.81
C VAL A 13 15.56 -9.04 -16.96
N LEU A 14 14.79 -8.60 -15.97
CA LEU A 14 14.01 -9.46 -15.09
C LEU A 14 12.96 -10.25 -15.88
N ARG A 15 12.32 -9.63 -16.88
CA ARG A 15 11.39 -10.32 -17.78
C ARG A 15 12.08 -11.43 -18.58
N PHE A 16 13.31 -11.21 -19.07
CA PHE A 16 14.08 -12.24 -19.76
C PHE A 16 14.52 -13.35 -18.82
N MET A 17 15.05 -13.01 -17.64
CA MET A 17 15.44 -13.98 -16.62
C MET A 17 14.26 -14.85 -16.17
N GLY A 18 13.08 -14.25 -15.97
CA GLY A 18 11.87 -14.96 -15.57
C GLY A 18 11.36 -15.96 -16.61
N LYS A 19 11.58 -15.70 -17.91
CA LYS A 19 11.21 -16.63 -18.99
C LYS A 19 12.28 -17.67 -19.30
N SER A 20 13.51 -17.45 -18.85
CA SER A 20 14.62 -18.36 -19.14
C SER A 20 14.46 -19.67 -18.38
N THR A 21 14.47 -20.77 -19.13
CA THR A 21 14.58 -22.14 -18.60
C THR A 21 16.03 -22.58 -18.44
N GLN A 22 16.99 -21.76 -18.90
CA GLN A 22 18.42 -22.08 -18.85
C GLN A 22 19.08 -21.65 -17.54
N ILE A 23 18.42 -20.75 -16.78
CA ILE A 23 18.90 -20.28 -15.48
C ILE A 23 17.99 -20.90 -14.44
N SER A 24 18.56 -21.64 -13.49
CA SER A 24 17.82 -22.21 -12.37
C SER A 24 17.30 -21.12 -11.43
N ASP A 25 16.26 -21.43 -10.66
CA ASP A 25 15.70 -20.46 -9.72
C ASP A 25 16.67 -20.14 -8.57
N GLU A 26 17.56 -21.07 -8.21
CA GLU A 26 18.64 -20.85 -7.24
C GLU A 26 19.66 -19.84 -7.78
N GLU A 27 20.11 -19.99 -9.04
CA GLU A 27 21.03 -19.03 -9.67
C GLU A 27 20.40 -17.64 -9.80
N LYS A 28 19.12 -17.55 -10.16
CA LYS A 28 18.39 -16.27 -10.20
C LYS A 28 18.40 -15.63 -8.82
N LEU A 29 18.10 -16.40 -7.77
CA LEU A 29 18.06 -15.90 -6.39
C LEU A 29 19.44 -15.42 -5.94
N THR A 30 20.53 -16.13 -6.27
CA THR A 30 21.89 -15.66 -5.98
C THR A 30 22.19 -14.32 -6.67
N VAL A 31 21.81 -14.17 -7.94
CA VAL A 31 21.99 -12.91 -8.68
C VAL A 31 21.17 -11.78 -8.05
N PHE A 32 19.93 -12.06 -7.64
CA PHE A 32 19.08 -11.08 -6.97
C PHE A 32 19.65 -10.67 -5.61
N ASN A 33 20.13 -11.61 -4.79
CA ASN A 33 20.70 -11.34 -3.49
C ASN A 33 21.88 -10.36 -3.58
N ASN A 34 22.84 -10.65 -4.47
CA ASN A 34 24.02 -9.80 -4.65
C ASN A 34 23.63 -8.40 -5.15
N ALA A 35 22.74 -8.33 -6.15
CA ALA A 35 22.29 -7.04 -6.69
C ALA A 35 21.53 -6.21 -5.64
N LEU A 36 20.71 -6.86 -4.82
CA LEU A 36 19.95 -6.22 -3.76
C LEU A 36 20.85 -5.70 -2.63
N GLU A 37 21.88 -6.46 -2.25
CA GLU A 37 22.88 -6.03 -1.27
C GLU A 37 23.61 -4.77 -1.75
N ASP A 38 24.14 -4.79 -2.97
CA ASP A 38 24.82 -3.63 -3.59
C ASP A 38 23.90 -2.40 -3.70
N LEU A 39 22.64 -2.59 -4.09
CA LEU A 39 21.67 -1.50 -4.20
C LEU A 39 21.30 -0.91 -2.83
N VAL A 40 21.26 -1.72 -1.78
CA VAL A 40 21.01 -1.23 -0.42
C VAL A 40 22.20 -0.42 0.08
N GLU A 41 23.43 -0.90 -0.10
CA GLU A 41 24.63 -0.12 0.26
C GLU A 41 24.67 1.22 -0.45
N ARG A 42 24.51 1.21 -1.77
CA ARG A 42 24.45 2.43 -2.57
C ARG A 42 23.33 3.36 -2.12
N GLY A 43 22.19 2.80 -1.73
CA GLY A 43 21.06 3.57 -1.23
C GLY A 43 21.37 4.30 0.08
N LEU A 44 22.13 3.67 0.96
CA LEU A 44 22.57 4.25 2.23
C LEU A 44 23.63 5.34 2.01
N GLU A 45 24.56 5.13 1.06
CA GLU A 45 25.52 6.14 0.64
C GLU A 45 24.81 7.38 0.09
N LEU A 46 23.87 7.19 -0.84
CA LEU A 46 23.04 8.27 -1.37
C LEU A 46 22.28 9.03 -0.28
N ASP A 47 21.75 8.33 0.73
CA ASP A 47 21.06 8.99 1.85
C ASP A 47 22.00 9.79 2.76
N ALA A 48 23.25 9.34 2.92
CA ALA A 48 24.26 10.02 3.73
C ALA A 48 24.84 11.24 3.01
N GLU A 49 24.90 11.21 1.68
CA GLU A 49 25.38 12.30 0.83
C GLU A 49 24.33 13.39 0.58
N LEU A 50 23.08 13.18 0.99
CA LEU A 50 22.01 14.18 0.92
C LEU A 50 22.27 15.32 1.94
N ASP A 51 23.15 16.24 1.58
CA ASP A 51 23.20 17.59 2.17
C ASP A 51 22.12 18.46 1.53
N ASP A 52 21.27 19.06 2.39
CA ASP A 52 20.15 19.98 2.09
C ASP A 52 19.77 20.26 0.62
N GLY A 53 18.76 19.53 0.11
CA GLY A 53 17.77 20.10 -0.82
C GLY A 53 17.96 19.89 -2.33
N SER A 54 18.94 19.10 -2.76
CA SER A 54 19.11 18.76 -4.18
C SER A 54 18.02 17.80 -4.68
N ALA A 55 17.16 18.28 -5.59
CA ALA A 55 16.11 17.46 -6.20
C ALA A 55 16.66 16.31 -7.04
N GLN A 56 17.87 16.45 -7.60
CA GLN A 56 18.52 15.41 -8.39
C GLN A 56 18.96 14.22 -7.52
N ASP A 57 19.46 14.50 -6.32
CA ASP A 57 19.90 13.46 -5.40
C ASP A 57 18.70 12.65 -4.87
N PHE A 58 17.56 13.31 -4.65
CA PHE A 58 16.33 12.62 -4.30
C PHE A 58 15.80 11.72 -5.44
N ILE A 59 15.88 12.17 -6.70
CA ILE A 59 15.52 11.33 -7.85
C ILE A 59 16.42 10.09 -7.92
N ALA A 60 17.71 10.23 -7.66
CA ALA A 60 18.64 9.10 -7.61
C ALA A 60 18.25 8.11 -6.49
N THR A 61 17.87 8.59 -5.31
CA THR A 61 17.35 7.77 -4.22
C THR A 61 16.09 7.01 -4.64
N VAL A 62 15.11 7.69 -5.24
CA VAL A 62 13.84 7.08 -5.68
C VAL A 62 14.11 6.02 -6.75
N ASN A 63 14.93 6.33 -7.76
CA ASN A 63 15.32 5.37 -8.78
C ASN A 63 15.96 4.14 -8.15
N ASN A 64 16.87 4.31 -7.19
CA ASN A 64 17.50 3.19 -6.49
C ASN A 64 16.47 2.31 -5.75
N VAL A 65 15.49 2.92 -5.08
CA VAL A 65 14.38 2.20 -4.42
C VAL A 65 13.52 1.44 -5.44
N VAL A 66 13.20 2.05 -6.59
CA VAL A 66 12.42 1.38 -7.65
C VAL A 66 13.16 0.15 -8.16
N LYS A 67 14.48 0.21 -8.38
CA LYS A 67 15.28 -0.95 -8.79
C LYS A 67 15.18 -2.10 -7.79
N ILE A 68 15.32 -1.80 -6.49
CA ILE A 68 15.18 -2.80 -5.41
C ILE A 68 13.80 -3.45 -5.47
N VAL A 69 12.75 -2.64 -5.57
CA VAL A 69 11.35 -3.08 -5.62
C VAL A 69 11.06 -3.96 -6.84
N LEU A 70 11.61 -3.63 -8.01
CA LEU A 70 11.49 -4.46 -9.22
C LEU A 70 12.11 -5.84 -9.02
N ILE A 71 13.32 -5.90 -8.45
CA ILE A 71 14.01 -7.17 -8.18
C ILE A 71 13.24 -7.99 -7.14
N LEU A 72 12.80 -7.37 -6.04
CA LEU A 72 11.99 -8.04 -5.01
C LEU A 72 10.69 -8.62 -5.57
N ASN A 73 10.00 -7.86 -6.44
CA ASN A 73 8.79 -8.33 -7.11
C ASN A 73 9.06 -9.55 -8.01
N SER A 74 10.24 -9.61 -8.63
CA SER A 74 10.66 -10.75 -9.47
C SER A 74 11.15 -11.95 -8.67
N ALA A 75 11.77 -11.73 -7.51
CA ALA A 75 12.24 -12.80 -6.62
C ALA A 75 11.05 -13.58 -6.03
N GLY A 76 9.91 -12.92 -5.82
CA GLY A 76 8.68 -13.56 -5.38
C GLY A 76 8.74 -14.00 -3.92
N ARG A 77 8.07 -15.13 -3.60
CA ARG A 77 7.86 -15.57 -2.20
C ARG A 77 9.05 -16.26 -1.54
N SER A 78 10.09 -16.58 -2.31
CA SER A 78 11.27 -17.29 -1.81
C SER A 78 12.30 -16.36 -1.17
N TYR A 79 12.18 -15.04 -1.35
CA TYR A 79 13.11 -14.07 -0.79
C TYR A 79 12.57 -13.45 0.50
N THR A 80 13.39 -13.49 1.54
CA THR A 80 13.15 -12.78 2.81
C THR A 80 14.06 -11.56 2.85
N MET A 81 13.46 -10.37 2.99
CA MET A 81 14.23 -9.13 3.12
C MET A 81 15.08 -9.14 4.40
N PRO A 82 16.41 -8.99 4.30
CA PRO A 82 17.28 -8.83 5.47
C PRO A 82 16.98 -7.53 6.21
N ARG A 83 17.27 -7.49 7.52
CA ARG A 83 16.98 -6.33 8.38
C ARG A 83 17.53 -5.02 7.82
N LYS A 84 18.76 -5.03 7.30
CA LYS A 84 19.40 -3.86 6.70
C LYS A 84 18.56 -3.26 5.56
N MET A 85 18.00 -4.12 4.70
CA MET A 85 17.10 -3.70 3.63
C MET A 85 15.75 -3.24 4.17
N THR A 86 15.19 -3.93 5.16
CA THR A 86 13.96 -3.50 5.84
C THR A 86 14.11 -2.07 6.38
N ASN A 87 15.18 -1.80 7.13
CA ASN A 87 15.49 -0.47 7.65
C ASN A 87 15.56 0.56 6.52
N TYR A 88 16.32 0.25 5.46
CA TYR A 88 16.51 1.17 4.34
C TYR A 88 15.18 1.49 3.63
N LEU A 89 14.39 0.48 3.25
CA LEU A 89 13.13 0.71 2.54
C LEU A 89 12.06 1.35 3.43
N PHE A 90 11.96 0.95 4.70
CA PHE A 90 10.97 1.53 5.62
C PHE A 90 11.32 2.97 6.00
N SER A 91 12.60 3.35 6.02
CA SER A 91 13.00 4.75 6.24
C SER A 91 12.33 5.72 5.24
N LYS A 92 11.96 5.23 4.05
CA LYS A 92 11.33 6.02 2.97
C LYS A 92 9.86 6.32 3.22
N PHE A 93 9.21 5.69 4.21
CA PHE A 93 7.81 5.98 4.52
C PHE A 93 7.57 7.48 4.82
N GLY A 94 8.53 8.16 5.43
CA GLY A 94 8.45 9.61 5.67
C GLY A 94 8.56 10.48 4.41
N LYS A 95 9.03 9.93 3.29
CA LYS A 95 9.25 10.65 2.03
C LYS A 95 8.24 10.29 0.94
N LEU A 96 7.23 9.45 1.24
CA LEU A 96 6.25 8.96 0.25
C LEU A 96 5.55 10.08 -0.51
N ARG A 97 5.19 11.20 0.16
CA ARG A 97 4.52 12.35 -0.50
C ARG A 97 5.35 13.01 -1.60
N LEU A 98 6.68 12.86 -1.52
CA LEU A 98 7.62 13.45 -2.49
C LEU A 98 7.83 12.53 -3.71
N ILE A 99 7.44 11.26 -3.61
CA ILE A 99 7.56 10.28 -4.68
C ILE A 99 6.36 10.42 -5.62
N HIS A 100 6.62 10.38 -6.93
CA HIS A 100 5.57 10.39 -7.94
C HIS A 100 4.56 9.25 -7.71
N ALA A 101 3.28 9.51 -7.98
CA ALA A 101 2.19 8.60 -7.60
C ALA A 101 2.29 7.22 -8.26
N SER A 102 2.87 7.13 -9.47
CA SER A 102 3.11 5.84 -10.14
C SER A 102 4.11 4.98 -9.36
N ASP A 103 5.33 5.49 -9.15
CA ASP A 103 6.40 4.75 -8.46
C ASP A 103 6.00 4.42 -7.04
N ARG A 104 5.34 5.35 -6.36
CA ARG A 104 4.83 5.15 -5.01
C ARG A 104 3.87 3.96 -4.92
N LYS A 105 2.95 3.82 -5.87
CA LYS A 105 2.01 2.68 -5.91
C LYS A 105 2.73 1.36 -6.14
N ASP A 106 3.73 1.33 -7.02
CA ASP A 106 4.49 0.11 -7.29
C ASP A 106 5.37 -0.30 -6.09
N ILE A 107 6.05 0.66 -5.46
CA ILE A 107 6.79 0.48 -4.21
C ILE A 107 5.85 -0.08 -3.13
N MET A 108 4.72 0.58 -2.90
CA MET A 108 3.79 0.19 -1.85
C MET A 108 3.15 -1.17 -2.12
N LYS A 109 2.94 -1.56 -3.38
CA LYS A 109 2.43 -2.90 -3.74
C LYS A 109 3.39 -4.02 -3.38
N VAL A 110 4.69 -3.81 -3.59
CA VAL A 110 5.72 -4.78 -3.18
C VAL A 110 5.83 -4.83 -1.67
N LEU A 111 5.91 -3.68 -0.99
CA LEU A 111 5.99 -3.64 0.48
C LEU A 111 4.75 -4.21 1.16
N ALA A 112 3.55 -3.97 0.59
CA ALA A 112 2.31 -4.59 1.06
C ALA A 112 2.34 -6.12 0.88
N SER A 113 2.92 -6.60 -0.22
CA SER A 113 3.07 -8.04 -0.45
C SER A 113 4.07 -8.68 0.51
N VAL A 114 5.23 -8.04 0.73
CA VAL A 114 6.25 -8.49 1.68
C VAL A 114 5.70 -8.56 3.10
N THR A 115 5.04 -7.49 3.56
CA THR A 115 4.47 -7.46 4.91
C THR A 115 3.30 -8.43 5.08
N TYR A 116 2.49 -8.63 4.04
CA TYR A 116 1.41 -9.62 4.04
C TYR A 116 1.91 -11.06 4.11
N LEU A 117 3.03 -11.35 3.43
CA LEU A 117 3.65 -12.68 3.44
C LEU A 117 4.54 -12.91 4.67
N GLY A 118 4.90 -11.84 5.39
CA GLY A 118 5.86 -11.90 6.50
C GLY A 118 7.30 -12.18 6.04
N SER A 119 7.63 -11.90 4.77
CA SER A 119 8.92 -12.21 4.16
C SER A 119 9.97 -11.12 4.39
N TYR A 120 10.14 -10.70 5.64
CA TYR A 120 11.10 -9.68 6.06
C TYR A 120 11.54 -9.87 7.51
N GLU A 121 12.78 -9.51 7.80
CA GLU A 121 13.28 -9.35 9.15
C GLU A 121 12.84 -8.02 9.75
N GLU A 122 12.58 -8.00 11.06
CA GLU A 122 12.10 -6.80 11.76
C GLU A 122 13.13 -5.67 11.73
N PRO A 123 12.69 -4.41 11.53
CA PRO A 123 13.57 -3.26 11.56
C PRO A 123 14.09 -2.98 12.98
N ASP A 124 15.19 -2.25 13.09
CA ASP A 124 15.74 -1.82 14.38
C ASP A 124 14.92 -0.68 15.01
N ASP A 125 14.27 0.15 14.18
CA ASP A 125 13.42 1.26 14.61
C ASP A 125 12.06 1.25 13.90
N PHE A 126 11.01 1.50 14.68
CA PHE A 126 9.62 1.51 14.25
C PHE A 126 9.03 2.92 14.10
N SER A 127 9.82 3.98 14.31
CA SER A 127 9.39 5.36 14.03
C SER A 127 8.92 5.55 12.58
N CYS A 128 9.47 4.77 11.66
CA CYS A 128 9.04 4.69 10.26
C CYS A 128 7.57 4.28 10.11
N VAL A 129 7.05 3.41 10.98
CA VAL A 129 5.66 2.95 10.97
C VAL A 129 4.72 4.08 11.39
N ILE A 130 5.13 4.92 12.34
CA ILE A 130 4.38 6.12 12.73
C ILE A 130 4.30 7.09 11.55
N LYS A 131 5.42 7.32 10.84
CA LYS A 131 5.44 8.15 9.61
C LYS A 131 4.51 7.60 8.53
N LEU A 132 4.46 6.27 8.35
CA LEU A 132 3.53 5.62 7.43
C LEU A 132 2.07 5.79 7.87
N PHE A 133 1.78 5.70 9.17
CA PHE A 133 0.45 5.92 9.71
C PHE A 133 0.00 7.37 9.52
N ASP A 134 0.89 8.35 9.70
CA ASP A 134 0.62 9.75 9.40
C ASP A 134 0.41 10.02 7.92
N TYR A 135 1.16 9.32 7.06
CA TYR A 135 0.90 9.31 5.62
C TYR A 135 -0.52 8.84 5.33
N LEU A 136 -0.91 7.67 5.86
CA LEU A 136 -2.26 7.11 5.73
C LEU A 136 -3.33 8.09 6.20
N ARG A 137 -3.18 8.64 7.40
CA ARG A 137 -4.10 9.65 7.96
C ARG A 137 -4.20 10.89 7.08
N GLY A 138 -3.10 11.30 6.45
CA GLY A 138 -3.05 12.44 5.54
C GLY A 138 -3.76 12.20 4.20
N MET A 139 -3.91 10.94 3.77
CA MET A 139 -4.74 10.58 2.61
C MET A 139 -6.24 10.69 2.93
N LEU A 140 -6.60 10.68 4.22
CA LEU A 140 -7.98 10.76 4.67
C LEU A 140 -8.41 12.22 4.79
N PRO A 141 -9.65 12.52 4.43
CA PRO A 141 -10.17 13.86 4.55
C PRO A 141 -10.32 14.31 6.01
N ASP A 142 -10.20 15.61 6.22
CA ASP A 142 -10.41 16.23 7.52
C ASP A 142 -11.88 16.58 7.72
N PRO A 143 -12.59 15.95 8.68
CA PRO A 143 -13.98 16.29 8.95
C PRO A 143 -14.15 17.71 9.51
N ARG A 144 -13.07 18.41 9.90
CA ARG A 144 -13.11 19.76 10.49
C ARG A 144 -12.95 20.89 9.47
N HIS A 145 -12.74 20.60 8.18
CA HIS A 145 -12.62 21.63 7.14
C HIS A 145 -13.97 21.96 6.46
N SER A 146 -15.08 21.76 7.17
CA SER A 146 -16.40 22.27 6.76
C SER A 146 -16.64 23.73 7.18
N ASP A 147 -15.58 24.50 7.43
CA ASP A 147 -15.65 25.94 7.69
C ASP A 147 -15.83 26.72 6.37
N ASP A 148 -16.93 26.45 5.67
CA ASP A 148 -17.70 27.47 4.97
C ASP A 148 -19.08 27.43 5.64
N ALA A 149 -19.11 27.96 6.87
CA ALA A 149 -20.32 28.28 7.59
C ALA A 149 -20.98 29.48 6.88
N ASP A 150 -21.90 29.20 5.96
CA ASP A 150 -23.06 30.04 5.57
C ASP A 150 -23.79 29.39 4.38
N SER A 151 -24.36 28.19 4.58
CA SER A 151 -25.46 27.76 3.71
C SER A 151 -26.56 27.14 4.55
N ASP A 152 -27.61 27.94 4.72
CA ASP A 152 -28.91 27.57 5.24
C ASP A 152 -29.41 26.22 4.72
N GLU A 153 -30.13 25.52 5.61
CA GLU A 153 -31.25 24.63 5.32
C GLU A 153 -31.36 24.06 3.90
N GLY A 154 -30.89 22.83 3.72
CA GLY A 154 -31.35 21.98 2.61
C GLY A 154 -30.24 21.21 1.90
N TYR A 155 -30.52 19.92 1.66
CA TYR A 155 -29.84 19.09 0.67
C TYR A 155 -28.35 18.72 0.93
N VAL A 156 -28.15 17.62 1.67
CA VAL A 156 -26.95 16.75 1.51
C VAL A 156 -27.03 15.93 0.20
N GLU A 157 -27.70 16.45 -0.83
CA GLU A 157 -27.95 15.75 -2.09
C GLU A 157 -27.33 16.41 -3.32
N GLN A 158 -26.64 17.55 -3.22
CA GLN A 158 -26.12 18.21 -4.45
C GLN A 158 -24.66 18.67 -4.45
N ASN A 159 -23.87 18.46 -3.39
CA ASN A 159 -22.41 18.70 -3.43
C ASN A 159 -21.56 17.42 -3.56
N ASN A 160 -22.19 16.26 -3.79
CA ASN A 160 -21.51 14.96 -3.79
C ASN A 160 -20.94 14.52 -5.17
N ASP A 161 -21.00 15.37 -6.19
CA ASP A 161 -20.41 15.10 -7.52
C ASP A 161 -18.93 15.53 -7.62
N ARG A 162 -18.37 16.15 -6.58
CA ARG A 162 -16.95 15.93 -6.29
C ARG A 162 -16.84 14.50 -5.75
N GLU A 163 -16.95 13.54 -6.67
CA GLU A 163 -16.42 12.19 -6.47
C GLU A 163 -15.08 12.37 -5.77
N TRP A 164 -15.03 11.91 -4.53
CA TRP A 164 -13.85 11.94 -3.72
C TRP A 164 -12.78 11.23 -4.54
N ASP A 165 -11.78 11.97 -5.01
CA ASP A 165 -10.64 11.40 -5.75
C ASP A 165 -9.70 10.68 -4.77
N ILE A 166 -10.30 9.81 -3.95
CA ILE A 166 -9.61 8.89 -3.07
C ILE A 166 -9.08 7.80 -3.99
N GLU A 167 -7.76 7.80 -4.15
CA GLU A 167 -7.00 6.71 -4.75
C GLU A 167 -7.12 5.45 -3.87
N PHE A 168 -8.27 4.78 -3.91
CA PHE A 168 -8.60 3.61 -3.09
C PHE A 168 -7.54 2.51 -3.21
N THR A 169 -6.93 2.37 -4.39
CA THR A 169 -5.85 1.41 -4.61
C THR A 169 -4.65 1.73 -3.72
N GLU A 170 -4.19 2.98 -3.73
CA GLU A 170 -3.08 3.39 -2.87
C GLU A 170 -3.47 3.28 -1.39
N LEU A 171 -4.70 3.67 -1.06
CA LEU A 171 -5.21 3.60 0.30
C LEU A 171 -5.23 2.17 0.83
N GLU A 172 -5.61 1.18 0.01
CA GLU A 172 -5.53 -0.24 0.37
C GLU A 172 -4.07 -0.68 0.59
N LEU A 173 -3.17 -0.33 -0.32
CA LEU A 173 -1.75 -0.71 -0.23
C LEU A 173 -1.14 -0.25 1.10
N VAL A 174 -1.29 1.04 1.42
CA VAL A 174 -0.79 1.63 2.66
C VAL A 174 -1.47 1.00 3.87
N SER A 175 -2.80 0.86 3.83
CA SER A 175 -3.58 0.26 4.92
C SER A 175 -3.14 -1.17 5.25
N VAL A 176 -2.84 -1.97 4.21
CA VAL A 176 -2.36 -3.36 4.38
C VAL A 176 -0.98 -3.39 5.03
N VAL A 177 -0.04 -2.54 4.61
CA VAL A 177 1.29 -2.45 5.23
C VAL A 177 1.16 -2.09 6.71
N VAL A 178 0.42 -1.03 7.03
CA VAL A 178 0.17 -0.60 8.41
C VAL A 178 -0.45 -1.73 9.22
N TYR A 179 -1.52 -2.34 8.72
CA TYR A 179 -2.23 -3.43 9.41
C TYR A 179 -1.29 -4.58 9.78
N ASN A 180 -0.50 -5.07 8.82
CA ASN A 180 0.40 -6.20 9.04
C ASN A 180 1.52 -5.85 10.04
N LEU A 181 2.07 -4.63 9.96
CA LEU A 181 3.11 -4.18 10.90
C LEU A 181 2.57 -4.06 12.32
N LEU A 182 1.38 -3.48 12.50
CA LEU A 182 0.74 -3.32 13.82
C LEU A 182 0.27 -4.67 14.39
N GLN A 183 -0.23 -5.57 13.55
CA GLN A 183 -0.61 -6.92 13.96
C GLN A 183 0.57 -7.69 14.55
N LYS A 184 1.75 -7.56 13.95
CA LYS A 184 2.98 -8.19 14.43
C LYS A 184 3.56 -7.47 15.66
N ASN A 185 3.46 -6.14 15.70
CA ASN A 185 4.14 -5.29 16.68
C ASN A 185 3.14 -4.49 17.55
N ARG A 186 2.54 -5.17 18.53
CA ARG A 186 1.49 -4.62 19.39
C ARG A 186 1.90 -3.36 20.17
N PHE A 187 3.19 -3.17 20.47
CA PHE A 187 3.64 -1.99 21.20
C PHE A 187 3.45 -0.70 20.39
N ILE A 188 3.67 -0.73 19.08
CA ILE A 188 3.44 0.41 18.17
C ILE A 188 1.94 0.77 18.14
N ALA A 189 1.08 -0.25 18.11
CA ALA A 189 -0.37 -0.03 18.14
C ALA A 189 -0.81 0.70 19.42
N LYS A 190 -0.16 0.44 20.57
CA LYS A 190 -0.41 1.17 21.82
C LYS A 190 0.02 2.63 21.72
N GLU A 191 1.15 2.91 21.10
CA GLU A 191 1.60 4.29 20.86
C GLU A 191 0.59 5.04 19.98
N LEU A 192 0.15 4.44 18.88
CA LEU A 192 -0.88 5.04 18.02
C LEU A 192 -2.22 5.22 18.75
N GLN A 193 -2.63 4.25 19.58
CA GLN A 193 -3.85 4.36 20.37
C GLN A 193 -3.81 5.54 21.34
N ALA A 194 -2.64 5.89 21.89
CA ALA A 194 -2.47 7.02 22.80
C ALA A 194 -2.81 8.37 22.13
N PHE A 195 -2.62 8.48 20.81
CA PHE A 195 -2.98 9.66 20.02
C PHE A 195 -4.30 9.47 19.25
N GLY A 196 -5.19 8.62 19.78
CA GLY A 196 -6.49 8.27 19.22
C GLY A 196 -7.33 9.45 18.74
N ASP A 197 -7.35 10.54 19.51
CA ASP A 197 -8.20 11.70 19.25
C ASP A 197 -7.82 12.46 17.96
N ILE A 198 -6.58 12.28 17.48
CA ILE A 198 -6.08 12.90 16.26
C ILE A 198 -6.53 12.12 15.02
N TRP A 199 -6.47 10.79 15.06
CA TRP A 199 -6.71 9.97 13.86
C TRP A 199 -8.13 9.37 13.80
N LYS A 200 -8.75 9.00 14.93
CA LYS A 200 -10.06 8.34 14.94
C LYS A 200 -11.14 9.09 14.16
N PRO A 201 -11.28 10.43 14.27
CA PRO A 201 -12.30 11.15 13.52
C PRO A 201 -12.19 10.97 12.00
N ARG A 202 -10.96 10.99 11.45
CA ARG A 202 -10.74 10.80 10.01
C ARG A 202 -11.06 9.38 9.56
N PHE A 203 -10.74 8.37 10.37
CA PHE A 203 -11.09 6.98 10.08
C PHE A 203 -12.60 6.71 10.22
N GLN A 204 -13.27 7.31 11.20
CA GLN A 204 -14.73 7.25 11.32
C GLN A 204 -15.41 7.84 10.08
N TYR A 205 -14.92 8.99 9.63
CA TYR A 205 -15.41 9.61 8.41
C TYR A 205 -15.17 8.73 7.18
N LEU A 206 -13.96 8.17 7.02
CA LEU A 206 -13.64 7.22 5.95
C LEU A 206 -14.61 6.04 5.91
N VAL A 207 -14.93 5.42 7.05
CA VAL A 207 -15.87 4.29 7.11
C VAL A 207 -17.25 4.68 6.59
N ASN A 208 -17.73 5.89 6.90
CA ASN A 208 -18.99 6.40 6.37
C ASN A 208 -18.93 6.62 4.85
N VAL A 209 -17.84 7.20 4.35
CA VAL A 209 -17.61 7.39 2.90
C VAL A 209 -17.61 6.04 2.19
N ILE A 210 -16.85 5.06 2.70
CA ILE A 210 -16.78 3.70 2.13
C ILE A 210 -18.14 3.03 2.12
N ARG A 211 -18.94 3.18 3.18
CA ARG A 211 -20.28 2.58 3.26
C ARG A 211 -21.20 3.12 2.17
N VAL A 212 -21.19 4.43 1.93
CA VAL A 212 -21.99 5.06 0.86
C VAL A 212 -21.46 4.64 -0.52
N PHE A 213 -20.14 4.72 -0.71
CA PHE A 213 -19.47 4.39 -1.96
C PHE A 213 -19.71 2.93 -2.38
N THR A 214 -19.46 1.98 -1.49
CA THR A 214 -19.65 0.54 -1.76
C THR A 214 -21.10 0.19 -2.04
N ARG A 215 -22.06 0.84 -1.35
CA ARG A 215 -23.51 0.65 -1.61
C ARG A 215 -23.90 1.14 -3.01
N ARG A 216 -23.40 2.31 -3.44
CA ARG A 216 -23.63 2.84 -4.80
C ARG A 216 -22.99 1.94 -5.86
N LEU A 217 -21.72 1.57 -5.66
CA LEU A 217 -20.97 0.72 -6.58
C LEU A 217 -21.58 -0.68 -6.71
N LYS A 218 -22.09 -1.24 -5.60
CA LYS A 218 -22.79 -2.53 -5.63
C LYS A 218 -24.07 -2.48 -6.46
N ARG A 219 -24.91 -1.44 -6.30
CA ARG A 219 -26.10 -1.26 -7.14
C ARG A 219 -25.74 -1.19 -8.62
N LYS A 220 -24.73 -0.40 -8.97
CA LYS A 220 -24.23 -0.29 -10.34
C LYS A 220 -23.79 -1.65 -10.90
N LEU A 221 -23.04 -2.43 -10.12
CA LEU A 221 -22.61 -3.77 -10.50
C LEU A 221 -23.78 -4.75 -10.66
N ASP A 222 -24.80 -4.67 -9.81
CA ASP A 222 -25.99 -5.50 -9.93
C ASP A 222 -26.77 -5.14 -11.20
N ASP A 223 -26.92 -3.85 -11.52
CA ASP A 223 -27.53 -3.37 -12.77
C ASP A 223 -26.72 -3.78 -14.02
N GLU A 224 -25.38 -3.83 -13.94
CA GLU A 224 -24.50 -4.33 -15.02
C GLU A 224 -24.72 -5.83 -15.24
N VAL A 225 -24.78 -6.63 -14.17
CA VAL A 225 -25.03 -8.07 -14.23
C VAL A 225 -26.38 -8.37 -14.86
N ASP A 226 -27.43 -7.61 -14.51
CA ASP A 226 -28.77 -7.74 -15.09
C ASP A 226 -28.79 -7.39 -16.59
N ARG A 227 -27.85 -6.54 -17.04
CA ARG A 227 -27.62 -6.21 -18.47
C ARG A 227 -26.69 -7.20 -19.19
N GLY A 228 -26.16 -8.20 -18.49
CA GLY A 228 -25.18 -9.14 -19.03
C GLY A 228 -23.78 -8.56 -19.23
N GLU A 229 -23.50 -7.38 -18.66
CA GLU A 229 -22.20 -6.74 -18.65
C GLU A 229 -21.43 -7.13 -17.38
N GLN A 230 -20.11 -7.27 -17.48
CA GLN A 230 -19.27 -7.54 -16.30
C GLN A 230 -18.05 -6.62 -16.33
N ASP A 231 -18.14 -5.47 -15.65
CA ASP A 231 -16.99 -4.58 -15.48
C ASP A 231 -16.07 -5.08 -14.37
N LEU A 232 -14.98 -5.73 -14.78
CA LEU A 232 -13.92 -6.20 -13.88
C LEU A 232 -13.27 -5.05 -13.08
N ARG A 233 -13.29 -3.81 -13.59
CA ARG A 233 -12.75 -2.64 -12.89
C ARG A 233 -13.63 -2.28 -11.70
N ASN A 234 -14.94 -2.19 -11.88
CA ASN A 234 -15.89 -1.88 -10.81
C ASN A 234 -15.88 -2.98 -9.73
N SER A 235 -15.80 -4.25 -10.13
CA SER A 235 -15.68 -5.38 -9.18
C SER A 235 -14.38 -5.29 -8.37
N ARG A 236 -13.24 -5.00 -9.01
CA ARG A 236 -11.97 -4.81 -8.31
C ARG A 236 -12.02 -3.62 -7.36
N LEU A 237 -12.60 -2.50 -7.78
CA LEU A 237 -12.74 -1.31 -6.94
C LEU A 237 -13.61 -1.57 -5.71
N LEU A 238 -14.69 -2.36 -5.84
CA LEU A 238 -15.50 -2.79 -4.71
C LEU A 238 -14.68 -3.61 -3.69
N LYS A 239 -13.86 -4.55 -4.18
CA LYS A 239 -12.97 -5.35 -3.33
C LYS A 239 -11.96 -4.48 -2.56
N VAL A 240 -11.34 -3.52 -3.25
CA VAL A 240 -10.40 -2.56 -2.67
C VAL A 240 -11.09 -1.75 -1.56
N ALA A 241 -12.25 -1.15 -1.87
CA ALA A 241 -13.00 -0.33 -0.92
C ALA A 241 -13.45 -1.13 0.33
N ASN A 242 -13.90 -2.38 0.14
CA ASN A 242 -14.24 -3.27 1.24
C ASN A 242 -13.02 -3.60 2.13
N ASN A 243 -11.85 -3.86 1.55
CA ASN A 243 -10.63 -4.13 2.30
C ASN A 243 -10.22 -2.90 3.15
N VAL A 244 -10.26 -1.70 2.56
CA VAL A 244 -9.98 -0.46 3.30
C VAL A 244 -10.98 -0.27 4.44
N GLY A 245 -12.27 -0.45 4.18
CA GLY A 245 -13.33 -0.29 5.20
C GLY A 245 -13.17 -1.27 6.36
N LEU A 246 -12.80 -2.52 6.05
CA LEU A 246 -12.55 -3.55 7.06
C LEU A 246 -11.35 -3.19 7.93
N ILE A 247 -10.22 -2.77 7.32
CA ILE A 247 -9.02 -2.35 8.07
C ILE A 247 -9.31 -1.13 8.94
N ALA A 248 -10.00 -0.12 8.39
CA ALA A 248 -10.38 1.08 9.12
C ALA A 248 -11.24 0.75 10.35
N ASN A 249 -12.22 -0.15 10.18
CA ASN A 249 -13.04 -0.64 11.29
C ASN A 249 -12.21 -1.36 12.35
N CYS A 250 -11.24 -2.20 11.97
CA CYS A 250 -10.34 -2.84 12.93
C CYS A 250 -9.59 -1.80 13.78
N PHE A 251 -9.04 -0.75 13.15
CA PHE A 251 -8.34 0.31 13.86
C PHE A 251 -9.27 1.04 14.84
N LEU A 252 -10.50 1.36 14.43
CA LEU A 252 -11.48 2.05 15.27
C LEU A 252 -11.96 1.22 16.46
N VAL A 253 -12.22 -0.08 16.26
CA VAL A 253 -12.67 -0.98 17.32
C VAL A 253 -11.57 -1.20 18.34
N ASN A 254 -10.41 -1.69 17.88
CA ASN A 254 -9.25 -1.90 18.73
C ASN A 254 -7.99 -2.10 17.89
N ILE A 255 -7.26 -1.01 17.64
CA ILE A 255 -5.98 -1.06 16.92
C ILE A 255 -4.93 -1.98 17.59
N CYS A 256 -5.07 -2.25 18.89
CA CYS A 256 -4.15 -3.12 19.65
C CYS A 256 -4.49 -4.62 19.55
N ASP A 257 -5.55 -5.01 18.85
CA ASP A 257 -6.02 -6.40 18.73
C ASP A 257 -6.51 -6.72 17.31
N LEU A 258 -5.56 -6.86 16.38
CA LEU A 258 -5.80 -7.10 14.96
C LEU A 258 -5.72 -8.60 14.64
N HIS A 259 -6.85 -9.23 14.31
CA HIS A 259 -6.95 -10.68 14.08
C HIS A 259 -7.68 -11.08 12.79
N ILE A 260 -8.22 -10.11 12.05
CA ILE A 260 -8.95 -10.36 10.81
C ILE A 260 -7.99 -10.84 9.72
N LYS A 261 -8.40 -11.89 8.98
CA LYS A 261 -7.68 -12.35 7.79
C LYS A 261 -8.08 -11.52 6.58
N LEU A 262 -7.18 -10.68 6.12
CA LEU A 262 -7.34 -9.87 4.92
C LEU A 262 -6.84 -10.63 3.69
N THR A 263 -7.54 -10.49 2.56
CA THR A 263 -7.06 -10.97 1.26
C THR A 263 -6.87 -9.77 0.34
N PRO A 264 -5.63 -9.30 0.13
CA PRO A 264 -5.37 -8.09 -0.65
C PRO A 264 -5.93 -8.17 -2.06
N SER A 265 -6.39 -7.05 -2.63
CA SER A 265 -7.09 -7.04 -3.91
C SER A 265 -6.27 -7.63 -5.07
N TRP A 266 -4.94 -7.45 -5.04
CA TRP A 266 -3.99 -7.92 -6.04
C TRP A 266 -3.57 -9.39 -5.89
N THR A 267 -3.97 -10.07 -4.81
CA THR A 267 -3.68 -11.50 -4.68
C THR A 267 -4.57 -12.31 -5.64
N PRO A 268 -4.00 -13.25 -6.42
CA PRO A 268 -4.78 -14.07 -7.32
C PRO A 268 -5.75 -14.94 -6.51
N GLN A 269 -7.05 -14.72 -6.70
CA GLN A 269 -8.06 -15.60 -6.14
C GLN A 269 -8.00 -16.93 -6.89
N LYS A 270 -7.80 -18.04 -6.16
CA LYS A 270 -8.15 -19.36 -6.70
C LYS A 270 -9.63 -19.28 -7.08
N ARG A 271 -9.95 -19.38 -8.37
CA ARG A 271 -11.34 -19.46 -8.85
C ARG A 271 -12.00 -20.66 -8.16
N LYS A 272 -12.72 -20.41 -7.07
CA LYS A 272 -13.69 -21.39 -6.56
C LYS A 272 -14.80 -21.43 -7.60
N GLY A 273 -15.11 -22.64 -8.08
CA GLY A 273 -16.24 -22.84 -8.97
C GLY A 273 -17.52 -22.24 -8.36
N ARG A 274 -18.27 -21.55 -9.23
CA ARG A 274 -19.69 -21.17 -9.16
C ARG A 274 -20.34 -21.00 -7.78
N TYR A 275 -20.89 -19.79 -7.59
CA TYR A 275 -21.82 -19.35 -6.54
C TYR A 275 -21.25 -19.25 -5.11
N GLY A 276 -20.88 -18.03 -4.74
CA GLY A 276 -20.72 -17.64 -3.35
C GLY A 276 -20.93 -16.14 -3.22
N ASN A 277 -22.08 -15.76 -2.67
CA ASN A 277 -22.41 -14.38 -2.30
C ASN A 277 -21.22 -13.69 -1.63
N GLU A 278 -20.63 -12.70 -2.30
CA GLU A 278 -19.80 -11.70 -1.64
C GLU A 278 -20.74 -10.91 -0.71
N ARG A 279 -20.84 -11.37 0.54
CA ARG A 279 -21.53 -10.62 1.59
C ARG A 279 -20.76 -9.33 1.82
N ILE A 280 -21.45 -8.21 1.68
CA ILE A 280 -21.03 -6.93 2.24
C ILE A 280 -20.82 -7.17 3.74
N LEU A 281 -19.58 -7.04 4.21
CA LEU A 281 -19.26 -7.12 5.64
C LEU A 281 -19.39 -5.72 6.23
N PHE A 282 -20.63 -5.33 6.56
CA PHE A 282 -20.95 -4.25 7.50
C PHE A 282 -22.18 -4.63 8.30
#